data_AF-A0A8B5WRR8-F1
#
_entry.id   AF-A0A8B5WRR8-F1
#
_cell.length_a   1.000
_cell.length_b   1.000
_cell.length_c   1.000
_cell.angle_alpha   90.00
_cell.angle_beta   90.00
_cell.angle_gamma   90.00
#
_symmetry.space_group_name_H-M   'P 1'
#
loop_
_entity.id
_entity.type
_entity.pdbx_description
1 polymer ?
#
loop_
_entity_poly.entity_id
_entity_poly.type
_entity_poly.pdbx_seq_one_letter_code
_entity_poly.pdbx_strand_id
1 'polypeptide(L)'
;MMDAEATCRDIGGNRELFVDEYLIAKRTGCELRLHSPQPQNVAIAHTEPWEGNTCLFHTVFRDGDIVRMYYRGSHYDEAKREVKPTHEVTCYAESRDGITWEKPNLGLCEWNGSKNNNIVLAGGRHSHAFVPFRDENPDCKPTERYKAFARLGSEGLLYYASADAINWTLKQDTPVITKGAFDSQNLAFWDARRGVYVDYHRDFRDKVRDIMTCTSRDFIN
;
A
#
# COMPACT_ATOMS: atom_id res chain seq x y z
N MET A 1 31.16 28.18 24.47
CA MET A 1 29.76 27.78 24.64
C MET A 1 29.74 26.29 24.90
N MET A 2 28.99 25.87 25.91
CA MET A 2 29.21 24.67 26.72
C MET A 2 29.32 23.37 25.92
N ASP A 3 30.40 22.62 26.20
CA ASP A 3 30.50 21.18 25.94
C ASP A 3 29.37 20.48 26.71
N ALA A 4 28.26 20.21 26.04
CA ALA A 4 27.39 19.14 26.47
C ALA A 4 28.16 17.84 26.21
N GLU A 5 28.48 17.08 27.26
CA GLU A 5 28.99 15.72 27.10
C GLU A 5 28.04 14.98 26.15
N ALA A 6 28.53 14.67 24.94
CA ALA A 6 27.77 13.91 23.98
C ALA A 6 27.62 12.49 24.55
N THR A 7 26.52 12.24 25.24
CA THR A 7 26.15 10.90 25.68
C THR A 7 26.13 9.98 24.48
N CYS A 8 26.99 8.95 24.49
CA CYS A 8 27.00 7.90 23.49
C CYS A 8 25.59 7.27 23.44
N ARG A 9 24.95 7.30 22.28
CA ARG A 9 23.61 6.75 22.08
C ARG A 9 23.75 5.32 21.56
N ASP A 10 23.16 4.37 22.25
CA ASP A 10 23.07 2.99 21.77
C ASP A 10 22.04 2.91 20.63
N ILE A 11 22.53 2.67 19.42
CA ILE A 11 21.70 2.46 18.23
C ILE A 11 21.63 0.97 17.84
N GLY A 12 22.31 0.08 18.58
CA GLY A 12 22.47 -1.32 18.22
C GLY A 12 22.99 -1.52 16.79
N GLY A 13 22.41 -2.47 16.06
CA GLY A 13 22.68 -2.73 14.64
C GLY A 13 21.69 -2.05 13.68
N ASN A 14 20.96 -1.03 14.15
CA ASN A 14 19.89 -0.41 13.38
C ASN A 14 20.46 0.51 12.29
N ARG A 15 19.77 0.55 11.14
CA ARG A 15 20.00 1.58 10.14
C ARG A 15 19.35 2.86 10.62
N GLU A 16 20.16 3.89 10.81
CA GLU A 16 19.70 5.21 11.24
C GLU A 16 19.77 6.21 10.09
N LEU A 17 18.77 7.08 9.98
CA LEU A 17 18.78 8.18 9.02
C LEU A 17 19.25 9.46 9.72
N PHE A 18 20.11 10.24 9.06
CA PHE A 18 20.50 11.57 9.53
C PHE A 18 19.48 12.63 9.07
N VAL A 19 18.27 12.56 9.62
CA VAL A 19 17.18 13.52 9.30
C VAL A 19 17.23 14.78 10.17
N ASP A 20 17.93 14.73 11.30
CA ASP A 20 18.11 15.82 12.25
C ASP A 20 19.47 15.72 12.97
N GLU A 21 19.67 16.54 13.99
CA GLU A 21 20.92 16.59 14.76
C GLU A 21 20.98 15.57 15.91
N TYR A 22 19.92 14.79 16.14
CA TYR A 22 19.81 13.91 17.31
C TYR A 22 20.93 12.88 17.38
N LEU A 23 21.34 12.30 16.24
CA LEU A 23 22.42 11.32 16.17
C LEU A 23 23.78 11.92 15.80
N ILE A 24 23.88 13.26 15.68
CA ILE A 24 25.06 13.94 15.15
C ILE A 24 25.83 14.60 16.30
N ALA A 25 26.94 14.00 16.72
CA ALA A 25 27.80 14.57 17.75
C ALA A 25 28.63 15.78 17.24
N LYS A 26 29.10 15.74 15.99
CA LYS A 26 29.91 16.80 15.38
C LYS A 26 29.77 16.80 13.85
N ARG A 27 29.82 17.99 13.26
CA ARG A 27 29.96 18.23 11.81
C ARG A 27 31.13 19.18 11.55
N THR A 28 31.85 19.01 10.46
CA THR A 28 32.92 19.93 10.05
C THR A 28 32.99 19.94 8.53
N GLY A 29 32.76 21.10 7.91
CA GLY A 29 32.76 21.25 6.45
C GLY A 29 31.59 20.53 5.74
N CYS A 30 30.49 20.25 6.44
CA CYS A 30 29.30 19.60 5.89
C CYS A 30 28.00 20.17 6.48
N GLU A 31 26.88 19.95 5.78
CA GLU A 31 25.54 20.35 6.21
C GLU A 31 24.53 19.20 5.99
N LEU A 32 23.42 19.24 6.73
CA LEU A 32 22.26 18.41 6.42
C LEU A 32 21.43 19.12 5.36
N ARG A 33 21.16 18.44 4.25
CA ARG A 33 20.36 18.98 3.16
C ARG A 33 19.24 18.02 2.81
N LEU A 34 18.00 18.49 2.92
CA LEU A 34 16.86 17.79 2.35
C LEU A 34 16.93 17.94 0.82
N HIS A 35 17.12 16.82 0.13
CA HIS A 35 17.15 16.82 -1.34
C HIS A 35 15.74 16.96 -1.90
N SER A 36 15.58 17.80 -2.93
CA SER A 36 14.32 17.89 -3.67
C SER A 36 14.24 16.76 -4.70
N PRO A 37 13.10 16.04 -4.79
CA PRO A 37 12.90 15.06 -5.84
C PRO A 37 13.02 15.75 -7.20
N GLN A 38 13.80 15.15 -8.11
CA GLN A 38 13.91 15.62 -9.48
C GLN A 38 12.86 14.89 -10.32
N PRO A 39 11.93 15.60 -10.98
CA PRO A 39 11.00 14.96 -11.91
C PRO A 39 11.77 14.12 -12.93
N GLN A 40 11.30 12.89 -13.15
CA GLN A 40 11.85 11.97 -14.14
C GLN A 40 10.79 11.67 -15.21
N ASN A 41 11.09 10.71 -16.08
CA ASN A 41 10.14 10.19 -17.05
C ASN A 41 8.88 9.61 -16.37
N VAL A 42 7.80 9.49 -17.13
CA VAL A 42 6.59 8.79 -16.70
C VAL A 42 6.96 7.36 -16.28
N ALA A 43 6.67 7.01 -15.01
CA ALA A 43 7.02 5.70 -14.46
C ALA A 43 6.15 4.58 -15.05
N ILE A 44 4.84 4.82 -15.16
CA ILE A 44 3.90 3.89 -15.79
C ILE A 44 2.77 4.69 -16.44
N ALA A 45 2.39 4.33 -17.67
CA ALA A 45 1.24 4.90 -18.35
C ALA A 45 0.02 4.00 -18.13
N HIS A 46 -1.14 4.58 -17.87
CA HIS A 46 -2.40 3.86 -17.71
C HIS A 46 -3.27 4.09 -18.95
N THR A 47 -3.17 3.18 -19.92
CA THR A 47 -3.73 3.29 -21.27
C THR A 47 -4.71 2.17 -21.61
N GLU A 48 -4.80 1.14 -20.77
CA GLU A 48 -5.67 0.01 -21.01
C GLU A 48 -7.14 0.38 -20.71
N PRO A 49 -8.11 -0.16 -21.47
CA PRO A 49 -9.51 0.25 -21.35
C PRO A 49 -10.12 0.08 -19.95
N TRP A 50 -9.68 -0.93 -19.18
CA TRP A 50 -10.14 -1.20 -17.82
C TRP A 50 -9.47 -0.34 -16.75
N GLU A 51 -8.40 0.40 -17.09
CA GLU A 51 -7.76 1.33 -16.17
C GLU A 51 -8.57 2.63 -16.02
N GLY A 52 -9.35 2.98 -17.05
CA GLY A 52 -10.13 4.21 -17.09
C GLY A 52 -9.27 5.48 -17.06
N ASN A 53 -9.84 6.59 -16.59
CA ASN A 53 -9.20 7.91 -16.54
C ASN A 53 -8.79 8.33 -15.11
N THR A 54 -8.98 7.49 -14.09
CA THR A 54 -8.72 7.84 -12.68
C THR A 54 -7.95 6.74 -11.94
N CYS A 55 -6.66 6.62 -12.23
CA CYS A 55 -5.78 5.63 -11.58
C CYS A 55 -5.18 6.16 -10.27
N LEU A 56 -5.35 5.40 -9.17
CA LEU A 56 -4.87 5.77 -7.82
C LEU A 56 -4.44 4.54 -7.01
N PHE A 57 -4.02 4.77 -5.76
CA PHE A 57 -3.73 3.73 -4.76
C PHE A 57 -2.63 2.74 -5.16
N HIS A 58 -1.57 3.26 -5.76
CA HIS A 58 -0.39 2.48 -6.09
C HIS A 58 0.25 1.93 -4.81
N THR A 59 0.41 0.61 -4.76
CA THR A 59 1.15 -0.12 -3.72
C THR A 59 2.32 -0.81 -4.38
N VAL A 60 3.55 -0.48 -3.98
CA VAL A 60 4.77 -0.97 -4.61
C VAL A 60 5.68 -1.60 -3.55
N PHE A 61 6.11 -2.83 -3.77
CA PHE A 61 7.07 -3.49 -2.89
C PHE A 61 7.96 -4.48 -3.66
N ARG A 62 9.20 -4.66 -3.18
CA ARG A 62 10.12 -5.67 -3.71
C ARG A 62 9.74 -7.05 -3.16
N ASP A 63 9.76 -8.04 -4.03
CA ASP A 63 9.46 -9.43 -3.71
C ASP A 63 10.43 -10.36 -4.44
N GLY A 64 11.56 -10.65 -3.78
CA GLY A 64 12.67 -11.34 -4.42
C GLY A 64 13.27 -10.52 -5.57
N ASP A 65 13.33 -11.14 -6.75
CA ASP A 65 13.95 -10.55 -7.95
C ASP A 65 13.03 -9.60 -8.71
N ILE A 66 11.76 -9.51 -8.32
CA ILE A 66 10.79 -8.59 -8.92
C ILE A 66 10.34 -7.52 -7.93
N VAL A 67 9.84 -6.42 -8.46
CA VAL A 67 9.10 -5.38 -7.76
C VAL A 67 7.67 -5.48 -8.27
N ARG A 68 6.72 -5.57 -7.34
CA ARG A 68 5.30 -5.67 -7.63
C ARG A 68 4.66 -4.31 -7.46
N MET A 69 3.68 -4.02 -8.32
CA MET A 69 2.83 -2.85 -8.24
C MET A 69 1.37 -3.28 -8.33
N TYR A 70 0.56 -2.80 -7.40
CA TYR A 70 -0.89 -2.88 -7.48
C TYR A 70 -1.42 -1.47 -7.57
N TYR A 71 -2.46 -1.25 -8.37
CA TYR A 71 -3.06 0.06 -8.52
C TYR A 71 -4.53 -0.07 -8.88
N ARG A 72 -5.30 0.94 -8.55
CA ARG A 72 -6.72 1.01 -8.90
C ARG A 72 -6.87 1.56 -10.32
N GLY A 73 -7.64 0.86 -11.15
CA GLY A 73 -8.24 1.39 -12.37
C GLY A 73 -9.68 1.82 -12.11
N SER A 74 -10.09 2.99 -12.61
CA SER A 74 -11.48 3.45 -12.56
C SER A 74 -11.75 4.54 -13.59
N HIS A 75 -13.02 4.70 -13.97
CA HIS A 75 -13.43 5.72 -14.93
C HIS A 75 -14.50 6.65 -14.38
N TYR A 76 -14.21 7.94 -14.41
CA TYR A 76 -15.12 9.03 -14.09
C TYR A 76 -15.80 9.55 -15.36
N ASP A 77 -17.14 9.55 -15.39
CA ASP A 77 -17.93 10.07 -16.50
C ASP A 77 -18.09 11.60 -16.37
N GLU A 78 -17.24 12.35 -17.06
CA GLU A 78 -17.25 13.82 -17.03
C GLU A 78 -18.56 14.41 -17.58
N ALA A 79 -19.16 13.77 -18.58
CA ALA A 79 -20.37 14.27 -19.22
C ALA A 79 -21.57 14.20 -18.27
N LYS A 80 -21.68 13.11 -17.49
CA LYS A 80 -22.74 12.95 -16.48
C LYS A 80 -22.42 13.63 -15.16
N ARG A 81 -21.16 14.03 -14.92
CA ARG A 81 -20.67 14.58 -13.64
C ARG A 81 -21.03 13.69 -12.45
N GLU A 82 -21.00 12.36 -12.66
CA GLU A 82 -21.36 11.39 -11.63
C GLU A 82 -20.20 11.20 -10.66
N VAL A 83 -20.46 11.37 -9.35
CA VAL A 83 -19.44 11.22 -8.30
C VAL A 83 -18.92 9.77 -8.21
N LYS A 84 -19.71 8.79 -8.64
CA LYS A 84 -19.32 7.38 -8.62
C LYS A 84 -18.69 6.98 -9.96
N PRO A 85 -17.58 6.24 -9.95
CA PRO A 85 -16.97 5.79 -11.19
C PRO A 85 -17.88 4.74 -11.87
N THR A 86 -17.81 4.66 -13.19
CA THR A 86 -18.58 3.68 -13.99
C THR A 86 -18.10 2.25 -13.75
N HIS A 87 -16.83 2.09 -13.35
CA HIS A 87 -16.23 0.85 -12.92
C HIS A 87 -15.04 1.11 -12.00
N GLU A 88 -14.65 0.07 -11.28
CA GLU A 88 -13.42 0.06 -10.51
C GLU A 88 -12.84 -1.35 -10.45
N VAL A 89 -11.53 -1.45 -10.59
CA VAL A 89 -10.75 -2.69 -10.60
C VAL A 89 -9.41 -2.47 -9.89
N THR A 90 -8.82 -3.56 -9.39
CA THR A 90 -7.41 -3.58 -8.94
C THR A 90 -6.57 -4.29 -9.99
N CYS A 91 -5.60 -3.57 -10.53
CA CYS A 91 -4.67 -4.03 -11.55
C CYS A 91 -3.30 -4.35 -10.94
N TYR A 92 -2.51 -5.12 -11.67
CA TYR A 92 -1.17 -5.54 -11.28
C TYR A 92 -0.13 -5.24 -12.38
N ALA A 93 1.04 -4.78 -11.97
CA ALA A 93 2.21 -4.66 -12.82
C ALA A 93 3.45 -5.18 -12.08
N GLU A 94 4.47 -5.58 -12.82
CA GLU A 94 5.74 -6.04 -12.26
C GLU A 94 6.94 -5.47 -12.99
N SER A 95 8.07 -5.44 -12.30
CA SER A 95 9.31 -4.88 -12.78
C SER A 95 10.49 -5.64 -12.18
N ARG A 96 11.62 -5.72 -12.89
CA ARG A 96 12.87 -6.28 -12.33
C ARG A 96 13.75 -5.21 -11.70
N ASP A 97 13.75 -4.01 -12.28
CA ASP A 97 14.60 -2.88 -11.91
C ASP A 97 13.87 -1.81 -11.08
N GLY A 98 12.54 -1.88 -10.98
CA GLY A 98 11.67 -0.88 -10.34
C GLY A 98 11.46 0.38 -11.20
N ILE A 99 11.94 0.38 -12.44
CA ILE A 99 11.90 1.51 -13.38
C ILE A 99 11.03 1.16 -14.59
N THR A 100 11.27 -0.01 -15.19
CA THR A 100 10.55 -0.51 -16.36
C THR A 100 9.47 -1.48 -15.91
N TRP A 101 8.21 -1.18 -16.23
CA TRP A 101 7.05 -1.93 -15.74
C TRP A 101 6.35 -2.70 -16.86
N GLU A 102 6.02 -3.96 -16.58
CA GLU A 102 5.24 -4.84 -17.43
C GLU A 102 3.87 -5.09 -16.80
N LYS A 103 2.81 -5.09 -17.62
CA LYS A 103 1.45 -5.42 -17.22
C LYS A 103 1.11 -6.82 -17.76
N PRO A 104 1.32 -7.91 -17.00
CA PRO A 104 1.11 -9.25 -17.53
C PRO A 104 -0.38 -9.51 -17.78
N ASN A 105 -0.69 -10.29 -18.82
CA ASN A 105 -2.03 -10.85 -18.97
C ASN A 105 -2.21 -11.97 -17.93
N LEU A 106 -3.06 -11.72 -16.93
CA LEU A 106 -3.31 -12.64 -15.81
C LEU A 106 -4.43 -13.64 -16.09
N GLY A 107 -5.38 -13.33 -16.99
CA GLY A 107 -6.47 -14.24 -17.32
C GLY A 107 -7.49 -14.47 -16.20
N LEU A 108 -7.52 -13.63 -15.16
CA LEU A 108 -8.30 -13.87 -13.94
C LEU A 108 -9.72 -13.30 -14.01
N CYS A 109 -9.82 -11.99 -14.20
CA CYS A 109 -11.10 -11.26 -14.18
C CYS A 109 -11.62 -11.01 -15.60
N GLU A 110 -12.93 -11.12 -15.79
CA GLU A 110 -13.58 -10.76 -17.04
C GLU A 110 -13.74 -9.24 -17.14
N TRP A 111 -13.41 -8.70 -18.31
CA TRP A 111 -13.64 -7.32 -18.70
C TRP A 111 -14.09 -7.28 -20.16
N ASN A 112 -15.30 -6.75 -20.39
CA ASN A 112 -15.88 -6.60 -21.73
C ASN A 112 -15.82 -7.89 -22.58
N GLY A 113 -16.18 -9.03 -21.98
CA GLY A 113 -16.20 -10.34 -22.64
C GLY A 113 -14.83 -11.02 -22.82
N SER A 114 -13.75 -10.46 -22.25
CA SER A 114 -12.40 -11.02 -22.34
C SER A 114 -11.72 -11.07 -20.97
N LYS A 115 -10.82 -12.04 -20.77
CA LYS A 115 -9.92 -12.09 -19.61
C LYS A 115 -8.49 -11.64 -19.93
N ASN A 116 -8.23 -11.15 -21.14
CA ASN A 116 -6.93 -10.65 -21.56
C ASN A 116 -6.63 -9.28 -20.93
N ASN A 117 -6.25 -9.29 -19.65
CA ASN A 117 -6.00 -8.10 -18.85
C ASN A 117 -5.12 -8.43 -17.64
N ASN A 118 -4.67 -7.40 -16.92
CA ASN A 118 -3.84 -7.50 -15.72
C ASN A 118 -4.63 -7.27 -14.41
N ILE A 119 -5.93 -7.57 -14.40
CA ILE A 119 -6.80 -7.34 -13.24
C ILE A 119 -6.67 -8.51 -12.26
N VAL A 120 -6.36 -8.23 -11.00
CA VAL A 120 -6.31 -9.22 -9.90
C VAL A 120 -7.59 -9.27 -9.10
N LEU A 121 -8.35 -8.17 -9.06
CA LEU A 121 -9.61 -8.09 -8.33
C LEU A 121 -10.57 -7.15 -9.05
N ALA A 122 -11.77 -7.64 -9.34
CA ALA A 122 -12.87 -6.88 -9.91
C ALA A 122 -14.08 -6.92 -8.95
N GLY A 123 -15.03 -6.00 -9.13
CA GLY A 123 -16.29 -6.01 -8.36
C GLY A 123 -16.54 -4.76 -7.52
N GLY A 124 -15.96 -3.62 -7.90
CA GLY A 124 -16.29 -2.31 -7.29
C GLY A 124 -15.92 -2.25 -5.81
N ARG A 125 -16.88 -2.50 -4.92
CA ARG A 125 -16.69 -2.39 -3.46
C ARG A 125 -15.59 -3.29 -2.90
N HIS A 126 -15.24 -4.38 -3.59
CA HIS A 126 -14.17 -5.28 -3.17
C HIS A 126 -12.79 -4.88 -3.71
N SER A 127 -12.71 -4.02 -4.73
CA SER A 127 -11.45 -3.56 -5.33
C SER A 127 -11.00 -2.18 -4.84
N HIS A 128 -11.86 -1.46 -4.11
CA HIS A 128 -11.55 -0.09 -3.67
C HIS A 128 -10.41 -0.05 -2.67
N ALA A 129 -9.38 0.73 -2.99
CA ALA A 129 -8.20 0.92 -2.15
C ALA A 129 -7.65 -0.42 -1.65
N PHE A 130 -7.46 -1.38 -2.57
CA PHE A 130 -6.85 -2.66 -2.27
C PHE A 130 -5.35 -2.48 -1.98
N VAL A 131 -4.93 -2.77 -0.75
CA VAL A 131 -3.55 -2.51 -0.28
C VAL A 131 -2.88 -3.81 0.15
N PRO A 132 -2.15 -4.47 -0.74
CA PRO A 132 -1.42 -5.69 -0.42
C PRO A 132 -0.04 -5.42 0.18
N PHE A 133 0.39 -6.31 1.06
CA PHE A 133 1.75 -6.38 1.55
C PHE A 133 2.21 -7.83 1.65
N ARG A 134 3.53 -8.04 1.63
CA ARG A 134 4.14 -9.32 1.94
C ARG A 134 4.23 -9.45 3.46
N ASP A 135 3.72 -10.55 4.00
CA ASP A 135 3.77 -10.80 5.44
C ASP A 135 5.16 -11.28 5.84
N GLU A 136 5.82 -10.50 6.70
CA GLU A 136 7.13 -10.81 7.28
C GLU A 136 7.03 -11.54 8.62
N ASN A 137 5.82 -11.86 9.10
CA ASN A 137 5.64 -12.69 10.28
C ASN A 137 6.29 -14.07 10.04
N PRO A 138 7.26 -14.50 10.87
CA PRO A 138 7.90 -15.80 10.72
C PRO A 138 6.93 -16.98 10.83
N ASP A 139 5.80 -16.79 11.53
CA ASP A 139 4.75 -17.78 11.70
C ASP A 139 3.65 -17.68 10.62
N CYS A 140 3.84 -16.83 9.60
CA CYS A 140 2.88 -16.68 8.51
C CYS A 140 2.68 -18.01 7.77
N LYS A 141 1.41 -18.39 7.57
CA LYS A 141 1.04 -19.56 6.78
C LYS A 141 1.53 -19.40 5.33
N PRO A 142 2.11 -20.43 4.71
CA PRO A 142 2.54 -20.36 3.30
C PRO A 142 1.43 -20.00 2.31
N THR A 143 0.17 -20.30 2.65
CA THR A 143 -1.02 -19.95 1.86
C THR A 143 -1.46 -18.49 2.01
N GLU A 144 -0.89 -17.76 2.96
CA GLU A 144 -1.25 -16.38 3.31
C GLU A 144 -0.02 -15.46 3.35
N ARG A 145 1.03 -15.82 2.60
CA ARG A 145 2.29 -15.06 2.49
C ARG A 145 2.10 -13.59 2.12
N TYR A 146 0.97 -13.28 1.49
CA TYR A 146 0.56 -11.93 1.22
C TYR A 146 -0.81 -11.71 1.85
N LYS A 147 -0.99 -10.51 2.40
CA LYS A 147 -2.23 -10.08 3.00
C LYS A 147 -2.59 -8.72 2.43
N ALA A 148 -3.87 -8.39 2.41
CA ALA A 148 -4.34 -7.11 1.91
C ALA A 148 -5.61 -6.67 2.62
N PHE A 149 -5.80 -5.35 2.65
CA PHE A 149 -7.09 -4.75 2.95
C PHE A 149 -7.77 -4.25 1.69
N ALA A 150 -9.09 -4.43 1.64
CA ALA A 150 -9.97 -3.77 0.68
C ALA A 150 -11.03 -2.96 1.42
N ARG A 151 -11.29 -1.73 0.97
CA ARG A 151 -12.29 -0.87 1.61
C ARG A 151 -13.69 -1.26 1.18
N LEU A 152 -14.47 -1.79 2.12
CA LEU A 152 -15.91 -1.96 1.97
C LEU A 152 -16.61 -0.69 2.49
N GLY A 153 -16.65 0.36 1.65
CA GLY A 153 -17.42 1.58 1.93
C GLY A 153 -17.10 2.23 3.29
N SER A 154 -18.13 2.48 4.08
CA SER A 154 -18.03 2.94 5.47
C SER A 154 -18.15 1.78 6.47
N GLU A 155 -18.42 0.56 5.99
CA GLU A 155 -18.56 -0.62 6.84
C GLU A 155 -17.22 -1.10 7.39
N GLY A 156 -16.12 -0.92 6.64
CA GLY A 156 -14.78 -1.22 7.14
C GLY A 156 -13.79 -1.73 6.11
N LEU A 157 -12.75 -2.40 6.60
CA LEU A 157 -11.70 -3.05 5.82
C LEU A 157 -11.89 -4.58 5.81
N LEU A 158 -12.04 -5.15 4.62
CA LEU A 158 -12.06 -6.59 4.39
C LEU A 158 -10.64 -7.14 4.31
N TYR A 159 -10.44 -8.33 4.87
CA TYR A 159 -9.17 -9.04 4.84
C TYR A 159 -9.10 -10.05 3.68
N TYR A 160 -8.11 -9.87 2.81
CA TYR A 160 -7.73 -10.82 1.77
C TYR A 160 -6.36 -11.43 2.03
N ALA A 161 -6.17 -12.69 1.64
CA ALA A 161 -4.86 -13.35 1.65
C ALA A 161 -4.54 -14.01 0.32
N SER A 162 -3.26 -14.20 0.07
CA SER A 162 -2.75 -14.88 -1.12
C SER A 162 -1.44 -15.61 -0.81
N ALA A 163 -1.19 -16.71 -1.54
CA ALA A 163 0.07 -17.44 -1.49
C ALA A 163 1.11 -16.91 -2.49
N ASP A 164 0.68 -16.27 -3.56
CA ASP A 164 1.49 -15.89 -4.74
C ASP A 164 1.39 -14.40 -5.11
N ALA A 165 0.59 -13.64 -4.34
CA ALA A 165 0.27 -12.23 -4.53
C ALA A 165 -0.59 -11.94 -5.78
N ILE A 166 -1.06 -12.96 -6.48
CA ILE A 166 -1.85 -12.84 -7.72
C ILE A 166 -3.26 -13.37 -7.49
N ASN A 167 -3.39 -14.55 -6.89
CA ASN A 167 -4.65 -15.19 -6.59
C ASN A 167 -5.06 -14.85 -5.15
N TRP A 168 -6.04 -13.96 -5.01
CA TRP A 168 -6.49 -13.45 -3.72
C TRP A 168 -7.79 -14.11 -3.26
N THR A 169 -7.83 -14.49 -1.99
CA THR A 169 -9.01 -15.08 -1.33
C THR A 169 -9.51 -14.17 -0.23
N LEU A 170 -10.79 -13.83 -0.25
CA LEU A 170 -11.46 -13.15 0.86
C LEU A 170 -11.50 -14.10 2.06
N LYS A 171 -10.98 -13.66 3.21
CA LYS A 171 -10.84 -14.53 4.39
C LYS A 171 -12.10 -14.59 5.24
N GLN A 172 -12.89 -13.52 5.22
CA GLN A 172 -14.18 -13.44 5.90
C GLN A 172 -15.03 -12.33 5.27
N ASP A 173 -16.35 -12.50 5.29
CA ASP A 173 -17.30 -11.53 4.69
C ASP A 173 -17.57 -10.31 5.59
N THR A 174 -17.04 -10.32 6.83
CA THR A 174 -17.15 -9.19 7.76
C THR A 174 -15.84 -8.41 7.83
N PRO A 175 -15.89 -7.07 7.87
CA PRO A 175 -14.67 -6.28 8.02
C PRO A 175 -13.93 -6.56 9.34
N VAL A 176 -12.60 -6.62 9.28
CA VAL A 176 -11.74 -6.80 10.47
C VAL A 176 -11.49 -5.49 11.21
N ILE A 177 -11.59 -4.36 10.50
CA ILE A 177 -11.53 -3.02 11.09
C ILE A 177 -12.79 -2.27 10.68
N THR A 178 -13.57 -1.81 11.65
CA THR A 178 -14.92 -1.22 11.46
C THR A 178 -15.04 0.22 11.95
N LYS A 179 -14.01 0.75 12.61
CA LYS A 179 -13.97 2.13 13.09
C LYS A 179 -12.99 2.94 12.24
N GLY A 180 -13.45 4.07 11.72
CA GLY A 180 -12.67 4.97 10.87
C GLY A 180 -13.45 5.43 9.66
N ALA A 181 -12.90 6.42 8.96
CA ALA A 181 -13.48 6.94 7.73
C ALA A 181 -13.05 6.15 6.49
N PHE A 182 -11.87 5.52 6.55
CA PHE A 182 -11.28 4.70 5.49
C PHE A 182 -11.18 5.42 4.12
N ASP A 183 -11.10 6.75 4.13
CA ASP A 183 -11.13 7.61 2.93
C ASP A 183 -9.77 7.70 2.20
N SER A 184 -8.81 6.83 2.56
CA SER A 184 -7.45 6.71 2.03
C SER A 184 -7.11 5.29 1.60
N GLN A 185 -5.89 5.12 1.08
CA GLN A 185 -5.17 3.85 1.08
C GLN A 185 -4.91 3.45 2.55
N ASN A 186 -5.53 2.36 3.01
CA ASN A 186 -5.42 1.87 4.38
C ASN A 186 -4.39 0.75 4.42
N LEU A 187 -3.25 0.99 5.06
CA LEU A 187 -2.09 0.12 4.96
C LEU A 187 -1.89 -0.67 6.26
N ALA A 188 -1.33 -1.86 6.11
CA ALA A 188 -0.88 -2.65 7.25
C ALA A 188 0.40 -3.41 6.90
N PHE A 189 1.12 -3.81 7.94
CA PHE A 189 2.33 -4.62 7.84
C PHE A 189 2.62 -5.34 9.16
N TRP A 190 3.54 -6.30 9.12
CA TRP A 190 4.06 -6.95 10.33
C TRP A 190 5.19 -6.10 10.92
N ASP A 191 5.04 -5.65 12.16
CA ASP A 191 6.12 -5.02 12.91
C ASP A 191 6.97 -6.10 13.59
N ALA A 192 8.08 -6.47 12.94
CA ALA A 192 8.99 -7.50 13.43
C ALA A 192 9.66 -7.16 14.77
N ARG A 193 9.77 -5.87 15.15
CA ARG A 193 10.34 -5.48 16.45
C ARG A 193 9.35 -5.71 17.58
N ARG A 194 8.07 -5.44 17.32
CA ARG A 194 7.00 -5.58 18.32
C ARG A 194 6.32 -6.94 18.30
N GLY A 195 6.49 -7.71 17.23
CA GLY A 195 5.84 -9.01 17.04
C GLY A 195 4.31 -8.88 16.91
N VAL A 196 3.84 -7.83 16.23
CA VAL A 196 2.42 -7.57 16.00
C VAL A 196 2.22 -6.99 14.60
N TYR A 197 1.05 -7.24 14.01
CA TYR A 197 0.58 -6.48 12.87
C TYR A 197 0.22 -5.06 13.32
N VAL A 198 0.50 -4.08 12.46
CA VAL A 198 0.16 -2.68 12.66
C VAL A 198 -0.58 -2.19 11.44
N ASP A 199 -1.66 -1.45 11.67
CA ASP A 199 -2.42 -0.76 10.63
C ASP A 199 -2.30 0.76 10.80
N TYR A 200 -2.41 1.47 9.67
CA TYR A 200 -2.70 2.90 9.64
C TYR A 200 -3.85 3.20 8.68
N HIS A 201 -4.85 3.87 9.19
CA HIS A 201 -5.99 4.39 8.44
C HIS A 201 -6.38 5.77 8.97
N ARG A 202 -7.44 6.37 8.42
CA ARG A 202 -7.86 7.72 8.78
C ARG A 202 -9.23 7.77 9.41
N ASP A 203 -9.39 8.77 10.25
CA ASP A 203 -10.68 9.25 10.73
C ASP A 203 -10.66 10.79 10.80
N PHE A 204 -11.71 11.38 11.35
CA PHE A 204 -11.84 12.81 11.51
C PHE A 204 -12.02 13.18 12.98
N ARG A 205 -11.26 14.16 13.45
CA ARG A 205 -11.44 14.83 14.73
C ARG A 205 -11.65 16.32 14.48
N ASP A 206 -12.76 16.87 14.96
CA ASP A 206 -13.12 18.28 14.76
C ASP A 206 -13.04 18.75 13.29
N LYS A 207 -13.48 17.87 12.37
CA LYS A 207 -13.45 18.06 10.90
C LYS A 207 -12.03 18.12 10.29
N VAL A 208 -10.99 17.85 11.08
CA VAL A 208 -9.61 17.69 10.62
C VAL A 208 -9.33 16.19 10.46
N ARG A 209 -8.59 15.83 9.41
CA ARG A 209 -8.16 14.45 9.19
C ARG A 209 -7.10 14.06 10.21
N ASP A 210 -7.34 12.96 10.90
CA ASP A 210 -6.42 12.31 11.83
C ASP A 210 -6.01 10.93 11.33
N ILE A 211 -4.85 10.48 11.80
CA ILE A 211 -4.39 9.09 11.62
C ILE A 211 -4.86 8.25 12.81
N MET A 212 -5.45 7.11 12.51
CA MET A 212 -5.74 6.04 13.46
C MET A 212 -4.75 4.90 13.23
N THR A 213 -4.48 4.15 14.30
CA THR A 213 -3.65 2.94 14.25
C THR A 213 -4.24 1.86 15.13
N CYS A 214 -4.24 0.63 14.62
CA CYS A 214 -4.56 -0.57 15.39
C CYS A 214 -3.38 -1.53 15.36
N THR A 215 -3.35 -2.43 16.34
CA THR A 215 -2.40 -3.55 16.35
C THR A 215 -3.13 -4.85 16.56
N SER A 216 -2.68 -5.91 15.88
CA SER A 216 -3.25 -7.24 15.96
C SER A 216 -2.15 -8.30 16.06
N ARG A 217 -2.44 -9.45 16.69
CA ARG A 217 -1.52 -10.59 16.70
C ARG A 217 -1.82 -11.60 15.59
N ASP A 218 -3.04 -11.61 15.06
CA ASP A 218 -3.52 -12.61 14.10
C ASP A 218 -4.06 -11.99 12.80
N PHE A 219 -3.95 -10.66 12.67
CA PHE A 219 -4.45 -9.86 11.54
C PHE A 219 -5.99 -9.81 11.42
N ILE A 220 -6.71 -10.31 12.43
CA ILE A 220 -8.17 -10.39 12.45
C ILE A 220 -8.75 -9.60 13.63
N ASN A 221 -8.16 -9.76 14.83
CA ASN A 221 -8.65 -9.18 16.09
C ASN A 221 -7.73 -8.11 16.67
#